data_AF-A0A533RQP1-F1
#
_entry.id   AF-A0A533RQP1-F1
#
_cell.length_a   1.000
_cell.length_b   1.000
_cell.length_c   1.000
_cell.angle_alpha   90.00
_cell.angle_beta   90.00
_cell.angle_gamma   90.00
#
_symmetry.space_group_name_H-M   'P 1'
#
loop_
_entity.id
_entity.type
_entity.pdbx_description
1 polymer ?
#
loop_
_entity_poly.entity_id
_entity_poly.type
_entity_poly.pdbx_seq_one_letter_code
_entity_poly.pdbx_strand_id
1 'polypeptide(L)'
;MQAWLDSLRTLVRDPSSNFAALGTLITIVVILVIVLVLVMVAFSLPVRTGQTVGESATQATPRARRANRAVAWLTGLAIFVIGLGAAAALWYQATSSNEYCTRTCHAMAEPSRTWEASPHASVSCVRCHEGVAWTSMGTGLYRRSRSIYYQISGRRAPRTTVPQTICLSCHEGLLDDTLTARNGEQFRHRDIVEPDTDCASCHGPQGHEPAR
;
A
#
# COMPACT_ATOMS: atom_id res chain seq x y z
N MET A 1 9.93 27.28 11.43
CA MET A 1 10.78 26.12 11.08
C MET A 1 10.31 24.81 11.74
N GLN A 2 9.93 24.83 13.03
CA GLN A 2 9.37 23.65 13.73
C GLN A 2 8.06 23.14 13.10
N ALA A 3 7.12 24.03 12.75
CA ALA A 3 5.85 23.63 12.11
C ALA A 3 6.03 22.88 10.78
N TRP A 4 7.06 23.22 9.99
CA TRP A 4 7.37 22.51 8.74
C TRP A 4 8.00 21.12 9.00
N LEU A 5 8.84 21.01 10.02
CA LEU A 5 9.40 19.72 10.46
C LEU A 5 8.32 18.80 11.00
N ASP A 6 7.34 19.35 11.72
CA ASP A 6 6.23 18.56 12.24
C ASP A 6 5.27 18.13 11.13
N SER A 7 4.99 18.98 10.14
CA SER A 7 4.27 18.58 8.92
C SER A 7 4.99 17.50 8.11
N LEU A 8 6.32 17.55 8.03
CA LEU A 8 7.12 16.50 7.40
C LEU A 8 7.08 15.20 8.20
N ARG A 9 7.18 15.29 9.54
CA ARG A 9 7.09 14.12 10.43
C ARG A 9 5.71 13.48 10.40
N THR A 10 4.64 14.27 10.34
CA THR A 10 3.27 13.76 10.21
C THR A 10 3.04 13.19 8.82
N LEU A 11 3.55 13.79 7.75
CA LEU A 11 3.48 13.19 6.40
C LEU A 11 4.25 11.86 6.31
N VAL A 12 5.38 11.74 7.02
CA VAL A 12 6.19 10.51 7.07
C VAL A 12 5.56 9.44 7.97
N ARG A 13 4.95 9.82 9.10
CA ARG A 13 4.33 8.87 10.05
C ARG A 13 2.89 8.51 9.71
N ASP A 14 2.15 9.43 9.11
CA ASP A 14 0.76 9.31 8.70
C ASP A 14 0.50 10.03 7.35
N PRO A 15 0.93 9.42 6.24
CA PRO A 15 0.78 9.99 4.90
C PRO A 15 -0.68 10.23 4.49
N SER A 16 -1.65 9.64 5.20
CA SER A 16 -3.08 9.80 4.90
C SER A 16 -3.69 11.10 5.42
N SER A 17 -3.01 11.79 6.35
CA SER A 17 -3.51 13.03 6.96
C SER A 17 -3.61 14.20 5.98
N ASN A 18 -2.91 14.16 4.85
CA ASN A 18 -2.94 15.21 3.83
C ASN A 18 -2.73 14.66 2.41
N PHE A 19 -3.83 14.22 1.79
CA PHE A 19 -3.84 13.67 0.43
C PHE A 19 -3.28 14.62 -0.64
N ALA A 20 -3.43 15.94 -0.46
CA ALA A 20 -2.88 16.94 -1.38
C ALA A 20 -1.34 17.04 -1.26
N ALA A 21 -0.81 17.01 -0.04
CA ALA A 21 0.63 16.99 0.19
C ALA A 21 1.26 15.66 -0.30
N LEU A 22 0.56 14.55 -0.12
CA LEU A 22 1.02 13.25 -0.61
C LEU A 22 0.99 13.17 -2.15
N GLY A 23 -0.09 13.64 -2.78
CA GLY A 23 -0.21 13.69 -4.24
C GLY A 23 0.83 14.59 -4.90
N THR A 24 1.12 15.74 -4.30
CA THR A 24 2.18 16.64 -4.79
C THR A 24 3.58 16.02 -4.63
N LEU A 25 3.85 15.35 -3.51
CA LEU A 25 5.12 14.65 -3.29
C LEU A 25 5.34 13.52 -4.30
N ILE A 26 4.32 12.70 -4.57
CA ILE A 26 4.38 11.66 -5.60
C ILE A 26 4.64 12.30 -6.98
N THR A 27 3.92 13.37 -7.31
CA THR A 27 4.08 14.08 -8.59
C THR A 27 5.51 14.63 -8.76
N ILE A 28 6.07 15.23 -7.71
CA ILE A 28 7.46 15.73 -7.70
C ILE A 28 8.44 14.58 -7.90
N VAL A 29 8.29 13.46 -7.19
CA VAL A 29 9.16 12.29 -7.32
C VAL A 29 9.11 11.73 -8.74
N VAL A 30 7.92 11.60 -9.33
CA VAL A 30 7.75 11.12 -10.71
C VAL A 30 8.41 12.08 -11.71
N ILE A 31 8.19 13.39 -11.58
CA ILE A 31 8.83 14.40 -12.45
C ILE A 31 10.35 14.35 -12.31
N LEU A 32 10.87 14.24 -11.09
CA LEU A 32 12.32 14.22 -10.83
C LEU A 32 12.98 12.97 -11.44
N VAL A 33 12.31 11.83 -11.34
CA VAL A 33 12.73 10.58 -12.00
C VAL A 33 12.72 10.73 -13.53
N ILE A 34 11.67 11.32 -14.10
CA ILE A 34 11.59 11.59 -15.55
C ILE A 34 12.74 12.50 -15.98
N VAL A 35 13.00 13.59 -15.25
CA VAL A 35 14.10 14.52 -15.55
C VAL A 35 15.46 13.83 -15.48
N LEU A 36 15.73 13.00 -14.46
CA LEU A 36 16.96 12.23 -14.34
C LEU A 36 17.16 11.28 -15.52
N VAL A 37 16.10 10.58 -15.93
CA VAL A 37 16.13 9.70 -17.10
C VAL A 37 16.41 10.51 -18.38
N LEU A 38 15.75 11.65 -18.58
CA LEU A 38 15.97 12.52 -19.75
C LEU A 38 17.39 13.07 -19.82
N VAL A 39 17.95 13.52 -18.68
CA VAL A 39 19.35 13.99 -18.60
C VAL A 39 20.30 12.85 -18.95
N MET A 40 20.04 11.65 -18.44
CA MET A 40 20.88 10.49 -18.71
C MET A 40 20.80 10.04 -20.18
N VAL A 41 19.61 10.10 -20.79
CA VAL A 41 19.42 9.87 -22.23
C VAL A 41 20.17 10.93 -23.03
N ALA A 42 20.04 12.22 -22.68
CA ALA A 42 20.75 13.31 -23.34
C ALA A 42 22.28 13.13 -23.29
N PHE A 43 22.81 12.69 -22.15
CA PHE A 43 24.25 12.39 -21.99
C PHE A 43 24.69 11.11 -22.73
N SER A 44 23.74 10.19 -22.97
CA SER A 44 23.97 8.92 -23.69
C SER A 44 23.79 9.06 -25.20
N LEU A 45 23.17 10.13 -25.68
CA LEU A 45 23.09 10.46 -27.10
C LEU A 45 24.43 11.06 -27.54
N PRO A 46 25.06 10.56 -28.61
CA PRO A 46 26.27 11.17 -29.14
C PRO A 46 25.90 12.58 -29.59
N VAL A 47 26.36 13.59 -28.86
CA VAL A 47 26.27 14.98 -29.29
C VAL A 47 27.03 15.06 -30.61
N ARG A 48 26.30 15.21 -31.73
CA ARG A 48 26.89 15.56 -33.03
C ARG A 48 27.32 17.02 -32.96
N THR A 49 28.37 17.29 -32.18
CA THR A 49 29.11 18.54 -32.27
C THR A 49 29.70 18.56 -33.68
N GLY A 50 29.34 19.57 -34.47
CA GLY A 50 29.88 19.77 -35.81
C GLY A 50 31.40 19.67 -35.76
N GLN A 51 31.96 18.67 -36.44
CA GLN A 51 33.39 18.42 -36.48
C GLN A 51 34.08 19.59 -37.20
N THR A 52 34.64 20.52 -36.45
CA THR A 52 35.82 21.24 -36.91
C THR A 52 37.01 20.30 -36.70
N VAL A 53 37.59 19.89 -37.82
CA VAL A 53 38.76 19.01 -37.92
C VAL A 53 39.93 19.65 -37.17
N GLY A 54 40.47 18.98 -36.15
CA GLY A 54 41.71 19.38 -35.52
C GLY A 54 41.93 18.80 -34.12
N GLU A 55 42.89 17.89 -34.03
CA GLU A 55 43.67 17.49 -32.84
C GLU A 55 43.09 16.51 -31.79
N SER A 56 43.79 15.36 -31.77
CA SER A 56 44.18 14.59 -30.59
C SER A 56 43.06 13.94 -29.78
N ALA A 57 42.43 12.99 -30.46
CA ALA A 57 41.54 12.04 -29.85
C ALA A 57 42.32 11.00 -29.02
N THR A 58 42.26 11.13 -27.69
CA THR A 58 42.24 9.95 -26.81
C THR A 58 40.97 9.17 -27.12
N GLN A 59 41.00 8.37 -28.19
CA GLN A 59 39.85 7.63 -28.69
C GLN A 59 39.52 6.52 -27.69
N ALA A 60 38.63 6.81 -26.74
CA ALA A 60 37.94 5.77 -26.00
C ALA A 60 37.40 4.75 -27.00
N THR A 61 37.84 3.49 -26.88
CA THR A 61 37.54 2.43 -27.84
C THR A 61 36.02 2.29 -28.03
N PRO A 62 35.53 1.84 -29.21
CA PRO A 62 34.11 1.61 -29.45
C PRO A 62 33.46 0.74 -28.37
N ARG A 63 34.24 -0.18 -27.78
CA ARG A 63 33.84 -1.03 -26.65
C ARG A 63 33.62 -0.23 -25.36
N ALA A 64 34.51 0.71 -25.01
CA ALA A 64 34.36 1.60 -23.85
C ALA A 64 33.15 2.54 -24.00
N ARG A 65 32.93 3.09 -25.20
CA ARG A 65 31.74 3.93 -25.49
C ARG A 65 30.44 3.12 -25.39
N ARG A 66 30.42 1.88 -25.89
CA ARG A 66 29.25 0.99 -25.77
C ARG A 66 28.99 0.57 -24.32
N ALA A 67 30.04 0.30 -23.55
CA ALA A 67 29.94 -0.03 -22.13
C ALA A 67 29.39 1.14 -21.31
N ASN A 68 29.90 2.36 -21.49
CA ASN A 68 29.40 3.54 -20.77
C ASN A 68 27.93 3.86 -21.08
N ARG A 69 27.51 3.69 -22.34
CA ARG A 69 26.09 3.83 -22.73
C ARG A 69 25.24 2.75 -22.06
N ALA A 70 25.70 1.50 -22.05
CA ALA A 70 24.97 0.41 -21.38
C ALA A 70 24.84 0.66 -19.87
N VAL A 71 25.92 1.09 -19.21
CA VAL A 71 25.92 1.44 -17.78
C VAL A 71 24.97 2.60 -17.50
N ALA A 72 24.99 3.66 -18.33
CA ALA A 72 24.03 4.75 -18.23
C ALA A 72 22.61 4.18 -18.33
N TRP A 73 22.24 3.55 -19.45
CA TRP A 73 20.89 2.97 -19.65
C TRP A 73 20.41 2.08 -18.50
N LEU A 74 21.27 1.18 -17.99
CA LEU A 74 20.95 0.33 -16.86
C LEU A 74 20.73 1.12 -15.57
N THR A 75 21.54 2.15 -15.33
CA THR A 75 21.41 3.04 -14.16
C THR A 75 20.10 3.82 -14.21
N GLY A 76 19.73 4.38 -15.36
CA GLY A 76 18.46 5.12 -15.47
C GLY A 76 17.24 4.22 -15.45
N LEU A 77 17.34 3.00 -16.00
CA LEU A 77 16.30 1.99 -15.83
C LEU A 77 16.13 1.62 -14.35
N ALA A 78 17.23 1.43 -13.62
CA ALA A 78 17.18 1.15 -12.18
C ALA A 78 16.52 2.30 -11.40
N ILE A 79 16.92 3.56 -11.65
CA ILE A 79 16.32 4.74 -11.02
C ILE A 79 14.82 4.84 -11.36
N PHE A 80 14.45 4.58 -12.62
CA PHE A 80 13.06 4.61 -13.06
C PHE A 80 12.22 3.55 -12.34
N VAL A 81 12.70 2.30 -12.28
CA VAL A 81 12.00 1.20 -11.62
C VAL A 81 11.86 1.46 -10.12
N ILE A 82 12.92 1.95 -9.46
CA ILE A 82 12.87 2.33 -8.04
C ILE A 82 11.87 3.47 -7.80
N GLY A 83 11.90 4.49 -8.66
CA GLY A 83 10.98 5.63 -8.59
C GLY A 83 9.52 5.22 -8.77
N LEU A 84 9.24 4.34 -9.74
CA LEU A 84 7.90 3.77 -9.93
C LEU A 84 7.46 2.94 -8.71
N GLY A 85 8.34 2.10 -8.16
CA GLY A 85 8.05 1.32 -6.96
C GLY A 85 7.71 2.21 -5.75
N ALA A 86 8.48 3.27 -5.53
CA ALA A 86 8.22 4.24 -4.47
C ALA A 86 6.89 4.98 -4.66
N ALA A 87 6.60 5.44 -5.88
CA ALA A 87 5.33 6.10 -6.18
C ALA A 87 4.13 5.16 -5.97
N ALA A 88 4.25 3.90 -6.41
CA ALA A 88 3.21 2.89 -6.21
C ALA A 88 2.95 2.60 -4.73
N ALA A 89 4.02 2.46 -3.92
CA ALA A 89 3.90 2.25 -2.48
C ALA A 89 3.22 3.42 -1.77
N LEU A 90 3.60 4.67 -2.11
CA LEU A 90 2.96 5.86 -1.55
C LEU A 90 1.48 5.95 -1.93
N TRP A 91 1.14 5.63 -3.18
CA TRP A 91 -0.26 5.64 -3.64
C TRP A 91 -1.09 4.54 -2.99
N TYR A 92 -0.53 3.33 -2.84
CA TYR A 92 -1.16 2.25 -2.11
C TYR A 92 -1.49 2.69 -0.69
N GLN A 93 -0.53 3.32 -0.01
CA GLN A 93 -0.70 3.74 1.37
C GLN A 93 -1.67 4.90 1.54
N ALA A 94 -1.74 5.82 0.57
CA ALA A 94 -2.79 6.84 0.51
C ALA A 94 -4.19 6.22 0.53
N THR A 95 -4.38 5.22 -0.33
CA THR A 95 -5.67 4.55 -0.54
C THR A 95 -5.98 3.47 0.51
N SER A 96 -5.10 3.31 1.51
CA SER A 96 -5.26 2.39 2.65
C SER A 96 -5.88 3.04 3.90
N SER A 97 -6.31 4.30 3.81
CA SER A 97 -6.84 5.06 4.95
C SER A 97 -8.35 4.86 5.14
N ASN A 98 -8.81 4.96 6.40
CA ASN A 98 -10.24 4.88 6.71
C ASN A 98 -11.03 5.94 5.95
N GLU A 99 -10.55 7.18 5.98
CA GLU A 99 -11.16 8.30 5.25
C GLU A 99 -11.36 8.01 3.76
N TYR A 100 -10.35 7.42 3.10
CA TYR A 100 -10.48 7.04 1.70
C TYR A 100 -11.57 5.98 1.52
N CYS A 101 -11.56 4.93 2.35
CA CYS A 101 -12.57 3.87 2.30
C CYS A 101 -13.99 4.39 2.56
N THR A 102 -14.18 5.25 3.56
CA THR A 102 -15.51 5.71 4.00
C THR A 102 -16.11 6.76 3.08
N ARG A 103 -15.28 7.61 2.45
CA ARG A 103 -15.78 8.76 1.66
C ARG A 103 -15.72 8.59 0.15
N THR A 104 -14.84 7.73 -0.37
CA THR A 104 -14.60 7.64 -1.82
C THR A 104 -15.61 6.72 -2.51
N CYS A 105 -16.00 5.63 -1.85
CA CYS A 105 -16.83 4.60 -2.45
C CYS A 105 -18.22 4.58 -1.80
N HIS A 106 -19.28 4.83 -2.56
CA HIS A 106 -20.65 4.73 -2.08
C HIS A 106 -20.98 3.32 -1.54
N ALA A 107 -20.36 2.27 -2.09
CA ALA A 107 -20.54 0.89 -1.63
C ALA A 107 -20.06 0.67 -0.18
N MET A 108 -19.22 1.56 0.34
CA MET A 108 -18.74 1.52 1.72
C MET A 108 -19.62 2.31 2.69
N ALA A 109 -20.65 3.03 2.24
CA ALA A 109 -21.44 3.89 3.12
C ALA A 109 -22.03 3.13 4.33
N GLU A 110 -22.67 1.97 4.10
CA GLU A 110 -23.24 1.17 5.19
C GLU A 110 -22.18 0.43 6.04
N PRO A 111 -21.19 -0.26 5.44
CA PRO A 111 -20.08 -0.82 6.21
C PRO A 111 -19.35 0.22 7.08
N SER A 112 -19.19 1.45 6.59
CA SER A 112 -18.51 2.52 7.35
C SER A 112 -19.32 2.92 8.59
N ARG A 113 -20.64 3.12 8.44
CA ARG A 113 -21.52 3.47 9.57
C ARG A 113 -21.55 2.40 10.65
N THR A 114 -21.63 1.12 10.25
CA THR A 114 -21.62 0.00 11.20
C THR A 114 -20.26 -0.17 11.88
N TRP A 115 -19.17 0.07 11.15
CA TRP A 115 -17.82 0.09 11.73
C TRP A 115 -17.62 1.22 12.75
N GLU A 116 -18.10 2.43 12.46
CA GLU A 116 -18.05 3.57 13.39
C GLU A 116 -18.81 3.30 14.70
N ALA A 117 -19.86 2.49 14.66
CA ALA A 117 -20.63 2.08 15.83
C ALA A 117 -20.05 0.85 16.56
N SER A 118 -19.04 0.19 15.98
CA SER A 118 -18.47 -1.04 16.53
C SER A 118 -17.42 -0.80 17.62
N PRO A 119 -17.11 -1.81 18.45
CA PRO A 119 -15.95 -1.76 19.35
C PRO A 119 -14.61 -1.56 18.63
N HIS A 120 -14.55 -1.78 17.32
CA HIS A 120 -13.37 -1.66 16.48
C HIS A 120 -13.31 -0.33 15.69
N ALA A 121 -14.13 0.67 16.03
CA ALA A 121 -14.17 1.98 15.37
C ALA A 121 -12.84 2.77 15.39
N SER A 122 -11.87 2.35 16.22
CA SER A 122 -10.51 2.92 16.27
C SER A 122 -9.48 2.13 15.45
N VAL A 123 -9.87 0.98 14.88
CA VAL A 123 -9.00 0.10 14.09
C VAL A 123 -9.16 0.40 12.61
N SER A 124 -8.05 0.54 11.88
CA SER A 124 -8.11 0.85 10.45
C SER A 124 -8.70 -0.28 9.61
N CYS A 125 -9.48 0.05 8.57
CA CYS A 125 -10.17 -0.92 7.72
C CYS A 125 -9.20 -1.96 7.13
N VAL A 126 -8.04 -1.49 6.67
CA VAL A 126 -7.00 -2.33 6.07
C VAL A 126 -6.35 -3.29 7.05
N ARG A 127 -6.33 -2.98 8.36
CA ARG A 127 -5.78 -3.88 9.37
C ARG A 127 -6.59 -5.18 9.44
N CYS A 128 -7.89 -5.12 9.13
CA CYS A 128 -8.75 -6.28 9.03
C CYS A 128 -8.81 -6.87 7.61
N HIS A 129 -9.06 -6.05 6.59
CA HIS A 129 -9.38 -6.52 5.24
C HIS A 129 -8.19 -6.82 4.34
N GLU A 130 -7.02 -6.26 4.66
CA GLU A 130 -5.78 -6.43 3.90
C GLU A 130 -4.64 -6.99 4.77
N GLY A 131 -4.71 -6.85 6.10
CA GLY A 131 -3.69 -7.33 7.03
C GLY A 131 -2.49 -6.38 7.15
N VAL A 132 -1.32 -6.93 7.48
CA VAL A 132 -0.08 -6.16 7.64
C VAL A 132 0.41 -5.61 6.29
N ALA A 133 0.24 -4.29 6.11
CA ALA A 133 0.25 -3.59 4.83
C ALA A 133 1.40 -3.94 3.84
N TRP A 134 2.63 -4.17 4.32
CA TRP A 134 3.77 -4.39 3.42
C TRP A 134 3.86 -5.82 2.88
N THR A 135 3.49 -6.83 3.66
CA THR A 135 3.53 -8.23 3.21
C THR A 135 2.30 -8.60 2.39
N SER A 136 1.18 -7.89 2.60
CA SER A 136 -0.07 -8.16 1.92
C SER A 136 -0.36 -7.23 0.74
N MET A 137 0.54 -6.30 0.41
CA MET A 137 0.35 -5.31 -0.66
C MET A 137 -0.09 -5.94 -2.00
N GLY A 138 0.56 -7.04 -2.41
CA GLY A 138 0.21 -7.73 -3.66
C GLY A 138 -1.22 -8.29 -3.66
N THR A 139 -1.61 -8.95 -2.57
CA THR A 139 -2.98 -9.45 -2.39
C THR A 139 -4.00 -8.32 -2.24
N GLY A 140 -3.63 -7.22 -1.57
CA GLY A 140 -4.45 -6.02 -1.42
C GLY A 140 -4.75 -5.37 -2.77
N LEU A 141 -3.73 -5.16 -3.60
CA LEU A 141 -3.87 -4.66 -4.98
C LEU A 141 -4.82 -5.53 -5.82
N TYR A 142 -4.69 -6.86 -5.74
CA TYR A 142 -5.58 -7.77 -6.43
C TYR A 142 -7.04 -7.63 -5.94
N ARG A 143 -7.27 -7.60 -4.63
CA ARG A 143 -8.62 -7.44 -4.05
C ARG A 143 -9.24 -6.10 -4.42
N ARG A 144 -8.47 -5.01 -4.36
CA ARG A 144 -8.91 -3.65 -4.74
C ARG A 144 -9.30 -3.58 -6.21
N SER A 145 -8.43 -4.04 -7.12
CA SER A 145 -8.70 -4.02 -8.57
C SER A 145 -9.93 -4.85 -8.92
N ARG A 146 -10.09 -6.03 -8.30
CA ARG A 146 -11.29 -6.87 -8.46
C ARG A 146 -12.55 -6.18 -7.93
N SER A 147 -12.47 -5.50 -6.79
CA SER A 147 -13.59 -4.72 -6.24
C SER A 147 -14.02 -3.61 -7.20
N ILE A 148 -13.07 -2.82 -7.71
CA ILE A 148 -13.32 -1.75 -8.69
C ILE A 148 -13.98 -2.32 -9.96
N TYR A 149 -13.46 -3.43 -10.49
CA TYR A 149 -14.03 -4.12 -11.64
C TYR A 149 -15.51 -4.49 -11.40
N TYR A 150 -15.84 -5.06 -10.23
CA TYR A 150 -17.22 -5.40 -9.91
C TYR A 150 -18.12 -4.16 -9.84
N GLN A 151 -17.67 -3.09 -9.19
CA GLN A 151 -18.45 -1.86 -9.07
C GLN A 151 -18.71 -1.20 -10.44
N ILE A 152 -17.69 -1.11 -11.30
CA ILE A 152 -17.84 -0.50 -12.63
C ILE A 152 -18.67 -1.37 -13.57
N SER A 153 -18.56 -2.69 -13.46
CA SER A 153 -19.35 -3.63 -14.28
C SER A 153 -20.79 -3.82 -13.79
N GLY A 154 -21.21 -3.14 -12.71
CA GLY A 154 -22.54 -3.30 -12.10
C GLY A 154 -22.77 -4.67 -11.47
N ARG A 155 -21.70 -5.46 -11.27
CA ARG A 155 -21.76 -6.78 -10.66
C ARG A 155 -21.60 -6.64 -9.14
N ARG A 156 -22.29 -7.49 -8.37
CA ARG A 156 -22.06 -7.54 -6.92
C ARG A 156 -20.68 -8.14 -6.65
N ALA A 157 -19.86 -7.41 -5.91
CA ALA A 157 -18.62 -7.95 -5.37
C ALA A 157 -18.94 -9.06 -4.35
N PRO A 158 -18.17 -10.17 -4.35
CA PRO A 158 -18.28 -11.17 -3.30
C PRO A 158 -17.91 -10.55 -1.95
N ARG A 159 -18.55 -11.03 -0.87
CA ARG A 159 -18.18 -10.61 0.48
C ARG A 159 -16.75 -11.07 0.79
N THR A 160 -15.96 -10.18 1.37
CA THR A 160 -14.62 -10.51 1.85
C THR A 160 -14.73 -11.11 3.23
N THR A 161 -14.18 -12.31 3.41
CA THR A 161 -14.00 -12.94 4.72
C THR A 161 -12.66 -12.48 5.33
N VAL A 162 -12.67 -12.20 6.62
CA VAL A 162 -11.46 -11.86 7.40
C VAL A 162 -10.95 -13.14 8.05
N PRO A 163 -9.71 -13.59 7.77
CA PRO A 163 -9.20 -14.83 8.34
C PRO A 163 -8.86 -14.68 9.83
N GLN A 164 -8.95 -15.78 10.60
CA GLN A 164 -8.71 -15.77 12.05
C GLN A 164 -7.35 -15.20 12.48
N THR A 165 -6.34 -15.34 11.62
CA THR A 165 -4.97 -14.86 11.90
C THR A 165 -4.91 -13.36 12.10
N ILE A 166 -5.84 -12.61 11.50
CA ILE A 166 -5.97 -11.17 11.69
C ILE A 166 -6.49 -10.85 13.08
N CYS A 167 -7.51 -11.57 13.57
CA CYS A 167 -8.03 -11.42 14.92
C CYS A 167 -6.92 -11.68 15.95
N LEU A 168 -6.18 -12.79 15.75
CA LEU A 168 -5.09 -13.22 16.63
C LEU A 168 -3.86 -12.30 16.58
N SER A 169 -3.70 -11.47 15.55
CA SER A 169 -2.61 -10.48 15.47
C SER A 169 -2.72 -9.35 16.51
N CYS A 170 -3.90 -9.18 17.11
CA CYS A 170 -4.15 -8.25 18.21
C CYS A 170 -4.63 -8.97 19.47
N HIS A 171 -5.40 -10.05 19.32
CA HIS A 171 -5.88 -10.88 20.42
C HIS A 171 -4.94 -12.07 20.65
N GLU A 172 -3.66 -11.77 20.88
CA GLU A 172 -2.66 -12.78 21.20
C GLU A 172 -3.02 -13.50 22.51
N GLY A 173 -2.94 -14.83 22.52
CA GLY A 173 -3.21 -15.64 23.73
C GLY A 173 -4.68 -16.04 23.96
N LEU A 174 -5.64 -15.49 23.21
CA LEU A 174 -7.07 -15.81 23.38
C LEU A 174 -7.40 -17.30 23.19
N LEU A 175 -6.59 -18.00 22.41
CA LEU A 175 -6.70 -19.45 22.21
C LEU A 175 -6.38 -20.23 23.49
N ASP A 176 -5.48 -19.71 24.31
CA ASP A 176 -4.91 -20.41 25.45
C ASP A 176 -5.54 -20.01 26.78
N ASP A 177 -6.17 -18.84 26.83
CA ASP A 177 -6.85 -18.32 28.00
C ASP A 177 -7.99 -19.24 28.44
N THR A 178 -8.09 -19.45 29.76
CA THR A 178 -9.18 -20.21 30.36
C THR A 178 -10.34 -19.27 30.64
N LEU A 179 -11.47 -19.53 29.98
CA LEU A 179 -12.68 -18.71 30.02
C LEU A 179 -13.82 -19.51 30.62
N THR A 180 -14.81 -18.80 31.18
CA THR A 180 -16.02 -19.42 31.74
C THR A 180 -17.17 -19.33 30.75
N ALA A 181 -17.73 -20.47 30.38
CA ALA A 181 -18.93 -20.56 29.55
C ALA A 181 -20.18 -20.14 30.32
N ARG A 182 -21.30 -19.92 29.61
CA ARG A 182 -22.58 -19.50 30.25
C ARG A 182 -23.13 -20.50 31.26
N ASN A 183 -22.76 -21.78 31.14
CA ASN A 183 -23.12 -22.85 32.05
C ASN A 183 -22.18 -22.96 33.27
N GLY A 184 -21.16 -22.09 33.37
CA GLY A 184 -20.19 -22.09 34.46
C GLY A 184 -18.97 -22.99 34.24
N GLU A 185 -18.91 -23.76 33.15
CA GLU A 185 -17.77 -24.61 32.84
C GLU A 185 -16.59 -23.79 32.30
N GLN A 186 -15.37 -24.22 32.63
CA GLN A 186 -14.17 -23.61 32.09
C GLN A 186 -13.79 -24.25 30.76
N PHE A 187 -13.42 -23.43 29.77
CA PHE A 187 -12.96 -23.88 28.46
C PHE A 187 -11.85 -22.99 27.93
N ARG A 188 -11.14 -23.47 26.90
CA ARG A 188 -10.19 -22.67 26.12
C ARG A 188 -10.58 -22.75 24.66
N HIS A 189 -10.37 -21.67 23.91
CA HIS A 189 -10.71 -21.68 22.49
C HIS A 189 -9.90 -22.71 21.70
N ARG A 190 -8.63 -22.97 22.06
CA ARG A 190 -7.80 -23.99 21.39
C ARG A 190 -8.40 -25.40 21.40
N ASP A 191 -9.25 -25.70 22.38
CA ASP A 191 -9.81 -27.03 22.58
C ASP A 191 -11.10 -27.23 21.76
N ILE A 192 -11.65 -26.16 21.17
CA ILE A 192 -12.96 -26.15 20.48
C ILE A 192 -12.85 -25.59 19.05
N VAL A 193 -11.86 -24.74 18.79
CA VAL A 193 -11.66 -24.03 17.52
C VAL A 193 -10.65 -24.78 16.67
N GLU A 194 -11.03 -25.19 15.47
CA GLU A 194 -10.12 -25.78 14.48
C GLU A 194 -9.24 -24.70 13.81
N PRO A 195 -8.06 -25.04 13.27
CA PRO A 195 -7.11 -24.08 12.70
C PRO A 195 -7.63 -23.15 11.60
N ASP A 196 -8.72 -23.50 10.91
CA ASP A 196 -9.31 -22.71 9.82
C ASP A 196 -10.68 -22.13 10.18
N THR A 197 -11.06 -22.16 11.46
CA THR A 197 -12.36 -21.66 11.91
C THR A 197 -12.42 -20.14 11.81
N ASP A 198 -13.48 -19.61 11.21
CA ASP A 198 -13.75 -18.17 11.25
C ASP A 198 -14.30 -17.79 12.63
N CYS A 199 -13.58 -16.95 13.37
CA CYS A 199 -14.05 -16.43 14.67
C CYS A 199 -15.43 -15.78 14.56
N ALA A 200 -15.74 -15.14 13.42
CA ALA A 200 -17.02 -14.50 13.16
C ALA A 200 -18.19 -15.49 13.02
N SER A 201 -17.93 -16.79 12.83
CA SER A 201 -18.99 -17.81 12.79
C SER A 201 -19.75 -17.91 14.12
N CYS A 202 -19.06 -17.72 15.24
CA CYS A 202 -19.65 -17.73 16.59
C CYS A 202 -19.81 -16.31 17.15
N HIS A 203 -18.87 -15.39 16.86
CA HIS A 203 -18.88 -14.03 17.39
C HIS A 203 -19.70 -13.05 16.53
N GLY A 204 -20.18 -13.45 15.36
CA GLY A 204 -20.91 -12.57 14.44
C GLY A 204 -19.99 -11.58 13.70
N PRO A 205 -20.56 -10.61 12.97
CA PRO A 205 -19.80 -9.66 12.16
C PRO A 205 -19.09 -8.64 13.04
N GLN A 206 -17.91 -9.02 13.55
CA GLN A 206 -17.05 -8.16 14.36
C GLN A 206 -16.60 -6.94 13.52
N GLY A 207 -16.90 -5.73 14.00
CA GLY A 207 -16.60 -4.49 13.28
C GLY A 207 -17.65 -4.06 12.26
N HIS A 208 -18.73 -4.83 12.08
CA HIS A 208 -19.88 -4.49 11.25
C HIS A 208 -21.18 -4.98 11.90
N GLU A 209 -21.25 -4.89 13.23
CA GLU A 209 -22.40 -5.30 14.00
C GLU A 209 -23.62 -4.44 13.63
N PRO A 210 -24.84 -5.02 13.58
CA PRO A 210 -26.06 -4.23 13.47
C PRO A 210 -26.15 -3.25 14.63
N ALA A 211 -26.60 -2.03 14.36
CA ALA A 211 -26.95 -1.08 15.41
C ALA A 211 -27.96 -1.74 16.36
N ARG A 212 -27.62 -1.79 17.65
CA ARG A 212 -28.51 -2.31 18.71
C ARG A 212 -29.59 -1.32 19.05
#